data_AF-A0A518BMG3-F1
#
_entry.id   AF-A0A518BMG3-F1
#
_cell.length_a   1.000
_cell.length_b   1.000
_cell.length_c   1.000
_cell.angle_alpha   90.00
_cell.angle_beta   90.00
_cell.angle_gamma   90.00
#
_symmetry.space_group_name_H-M   'P 1'
#
loop_
_entity.id
_entity.type
_entity.pdbx_description
1 polymer ?
#
loop_
_entity_poly.entity_id
_entity_poly.type
_entity_poly.pdbx_seq_one_letter_code
_entity_poly.pdbx_strand_id
1 'polypeptide(L)'
;MTPPDEEPAPLPPYVIENARSGRSKCKTCRKTIDKDALRLGVLVEGPFGEGHMWHHLTCAAGALLPKVEQAYEREAWNAAKVPPDPADLPTLESLRELGAAAQAARAEKEANKLVIPYAEIAPSDRSKCKQSGDPIPKGAVRIVLGKSAQFGNQTRTSAFAVLPQHVGDALADEEIATEAVGLAEQLRANSRIDRELLEAAIVEIGEL
;
A
#
# COMPACT_ATOMS: atom_id res chain seq x y z
N MET A 1 44.52 5.30 -37.12
CA MET A 1 43.59 6.42 -36.90
C MET A 1 42.32 5.82 -36.36
N THR A 2 42.22 5.70 -35.04
CA THR A 2 40.99 5.30 -34.36
C THR A 2 39.99 6.45 -34.56
N PRO A 3 38.75 6.20 -35.01
CA PRO A 3 37.75 7.26 -35.06
C PRO A 3 37.61 7.89 -33.65
N PRO A 4 37.40 9.21 -33.55
CA PRO A 4 37.21 9.86 -32.26
C PRO A 4 36.07 9.17 -31.52
N ASP A 5 36.28 8.91 -30.23
CA ASP A 5 35.27 8.42 -29.29
C ASP A 5 33.97 9.23 -29.47
N GLU A 6 33.00 8.63 -30.14
CA GLU A 6 31.66 9.19 -30.31
C GLU A 6 31.01 9.12 -28.92
N GLU A 7 30.91 10.27 -28.24
CA GLU A 7 30.23 10.34 -26.94
C GLU A 7 28.84 9.71 -27.09
N PRO A 8 28.48 8.72 -26.24
CA PRO A 8 27.18 8.07 -26.35
C PRO A 8 26.09 9.13 -26.18
N ALA A 9 25.19 9.22 -27.15
CA ALA A 9 24.09 10.17 -27.13
C ALA A 9 23.34 10.09 -25.78
N PRO A 10 22.94 11.24 -25.20
CA PRO A 10 22.28 11.28 -23.90
C PRO A 10 21.03 10.42 -23.91
N LEU A 11 20.81 9.67 -22.83
CA LEU A 11 19.65 8.78 -22.73
C LEU A 11 18.37 9.63 -22.75
N PRO A 12 17.32 9.19 -23.48
CA PRO A 12 16.06 9.92 -23.47
C PRO A 12 15.44 9.87 -22.06
N PRO A 13 14.76 10.96 -21.63
CA PRO A 13 14.16 11.03 -20.29
C PRO A 13 13.09 9.95 -20.05
N TYR A 14 12.44 9.50 -21.13
CA TYR A 14 11.43 8.47 -21.12
C TYR A 14 11.65 7.48 -22.26
N VAL A 15 11.32 6.21 -22.02
CA VAL A 15 11.27 5.16 -23.05
C VAL A 15 10.04 4.32 -22.82
N ILE A 16 9.23 4.08 -23.86
CA ILE A 16 8.17 3.07 -23.82
C ILE A 16 8.57 1.94 -24.77
N GLU A 17 8.76 0.74 -24.24
CA GLU A 17 9.21 -0.42 -25.03
C GLU A 17 8.59 -1.73 -24.57
N ASN A 18 8.60 -2.74 -25.44
CA ASN A 18 8.40 -4.12 -24.99
C ASN A 18 9.62 -4.60 -24.21
N ALA A 19 9.40 -5.30 -23.11
CA ALA A 19 10.48 -5.79 -22.29
C ALA A 19 11.32 -6.84 -23.02
N ARG A 20 12.58 -6.51 -23.30
CA ARG A 20 13.58 -7.41 -23.92
C ARG A 20 13.72 -8.77 -23.21
N SER A 21 13.46 -8.82 -21.91
CA SER A 21 13.53 -10.04 -21.09
C SER A 21 12.68 -9.88 -19.82
N GLY A 22 12.32 -11.01 -19.21
CA GLY A 22 11.61 -11.06 -17.91
C GLY A 22 12.43 -10.62 -16.68
N ARG A 23 13.66 -10.11 -16.87
CA ARG A 23 14.60 -9.84 -15.75
C ARG A 23 14.37 -8.49 -15.07
N SER A 24 13.69 -7.54 -15.72
CA SER A 24 13.41 -6.23 -15.11
C SER A 24 12.35 -6.36 -14.03
N LYS A 25 12.50 -5.60 -12.93
CA LYS A 25 11.49 -5.49 -11.86
C LYS A 25 10.84 -4.11 -11.89
N CYS A 26 9.52 -4.08 -11.88
CA CYS A 26 8.75 -2.85 -11.78
C CYS A 26 9.05 -2.16 -10.44
N LYS A 27 9.42 -0.89 -10.48
CA LYS A 27 9.77 -0.13 -9.26
C LYS A 27 8.56 0.30 -8.44
N THR A 28 7.36 0.29 -9.03
CA THR A 28 6.09 0.56 -8.33
C THR A 28 5.61 -0.66 -7.55
N CYS A 29 5.40 -1.80 -8.20
CA CYS A 29 4.78 -2.99 -7.57
C CYS A 29 5.79 -4.06 -7.14
N ARG A 30 7.09 -3.88 -7.44
CA ARG A 30 8.20 -4.79 -7.09
C ARG A 30 8.14 -6.18 -7.74
N LYS A 31 7.15 -6.45 -8.61
CA LYS A 31 7.04 -7.66 -9.43
C LYS A 31 7.95 -7.61 -10.66
N THR A 32 8.29 -8.77 -11.22
CA THR A 32 8.96 -8.87 -12.53
C THR A 32 8.06 -8.31 -13.63
N ILE A 33 8.69 -7.77 -14.68
CA ILE A 33 8.04 -7.37 -15.93
C ILE A 33 8.34 -8.45 -16.93
N ASP A 34 7.31 -9.15 -17.41
CA ASP A 34 7.45 -10.28 -18.32
C ASP A 34 8.06 -9.86 -19.66
N LYS A 35 8.71 -10.80 -20.34
CA LYS A 35 9.24 -10.57 -21.69
C LYS A 35 8.08 -10.14 -22.60
N ASP A 36 8.36 -9.19 -23.48
CA ASP A 36 7.43 -8.62 -24.45
C ASP A 36 6.31 -7.75 -23.85
N ALA A 37 6.21 -7.63 -22.52
CA ALA A 37 5.26 -6.73 -21.88
C ALA A 37 5.67 -5.26 -22.02
N LEU A 38 4.68 -4.36 -22.22
CA LEU A 38 4.89 -2.92 -22.26
C LEU A 38 5.40 -2.37 -20.93
N ARG A 39 6.47 -1.58 -20.99
CA ARG A 39 7.06 -0.92 -19.83
C ARG A 39 7.47 0.51 -20.13
N LEU A 40 7.37 1.35 -19.10
CA LEU A 40 7.92 2.70 -19.08
C LEU A 40 9.29 2.67 -18.39
N GLY A 41 10.30 3.16 -19.08
CA GLY A 41 11.59 3.54 -18.52
C GLY A 41 11.59 5.03 -18.20
N VAL A 42 11.89 5.40 -16.95
CA VAL A 42 12.10 6.79 -16.53
C VAL A 42 13.57 6.98 -16.24
N LEU A 43 14.21 7.94 -16.90
CA LEU A 43 15.62 8.24 -16.67
C LEU A 43 15.83 8.69 -15.24
N VAL A 44 16.82 8.10 -14.58
CA VAL A 44 17.30 8.52 -13.26
C VAL A 44 18.81 8.54 -13.26
N GLU A 45 19.38 9.46 -12.51
CA GLU A 45 20.79 9.47 -12.17
C GLU A 45 20.99 8.69 -10.87
N GLY A 46 21.82 7.66 -10.92
CA GLY A 46 22.20 6.86 -9.76
C GLY A 46 23.69 6.96 -9.46
N PRO A 47 24.15 6.35 -8.35
CA PRO A 47 25.57 6.33 -7.97
C PRO A 47 26.48 5.61 -8.99
N PHE A 48 25.88 4.89 -9.95
CA PHE A 48 26.59 4.16 -11.00
C PHE A 48 26.34 4.76 -12.40
N GLY A 49 25.85 6.00 -12.46
CA GLY A 49 25.52 6.71 -13.70
C GLY A 49 24.02 6.75 -14.01
N GLU A 50 23.72 7.25 -15.21
CA GLU A 50 22.37 7.38 -15.74
C GLU A 50 21.77 6.02 -16.17
N GLY A 51 20.48 5.82 -15.92
CA GLY A 51 19.76 4.66 -16.41
C GLY A 51 18.26 4.75 -16.24
N HIS A 52 17.53 3.89 -16.96
CA HIS A 52 16.07 3.84 -16.84
C HIS A 52 15.61 2.97 -15.68
N MET A 53 14.76 3.54 -14.83
CA MET A 53 13.96 2.80 -13.87
C MET A 53 12.72 2.27 -14.57
N TRP A 54 12.57 0.94 -14.60
CA TRP A 54 11.49 0.28 -15.30
C TRP A 54 10.23 0.13 -14.45
N HIS A 55 9.08 0.41 -15.07
CA HIS A 55 7.76 0.23 -14.51
C HIS A 55 6.87 -0.48 -15.53
N HIS A 56 5.94 -1.35 -15.09
CA HIS A 56 4.82 -1.70 -15.98
C HIS A 56 4.11 -0.42 -16.41
N LEU A 57 3.69 -0.34 -17.66
CA LEU A 57 3.00 0.85 -18.16
C LEU A 57 1.74 1.16 -17.34
N THR A 58 0.97 0.13 -16.97
CA THR A 58 -0.21 0.24 -16.10
C THR A 58 0.13 0.69 -14.67
N CYS A 59 1.22 0.18 -14.10
CA CYS A 59 1.68 0.62 -12.79
C CYS A 59 2.17 2.08 -12.80
N ALA A 60 2.78 2.51 -13.90
CA ALA A 60 3.17 3.90 -14.09
C ALA A 60 1.94 4.80 -14.21
N ALA A 61 0.92 4.40 -14.98
CA ALA A 61 -0.34 5.14 -15.04
C ALA A 61 -1.00 5.29 -13.66
N GLY A 62 -0.97 4.23 -12.85
CA GLY A 62 -1.51 4.26 -11.49
C GLY A 62 -0.70 5.05 -10.45
N ALA A 63 0.58 5.35 -10.67
CA ALA A 63 1.46 5.91 -9.63
C ALA A 63 2.31 7.11 -10.06
N LEU A 64 2.46 7.31 -11.37
CA LEU A 64 3.37 8.24 -12.03
C LEU A 64 2.71 8.85 -13.28
N LEU A 65 1.39 9.08 -13.25
CA LEU A 65 0.61 9.55 -14.41
C LEU A 65 1.24 10.75 -15.15
N PRO A 66 1.76 11.80 -14.47
CA PRO A 66 2.40 12.92 -15.18
C PRO A 66 3.60 12.50 -16.04
N LYS A 67 4.33 11.45 -15.63
CA LYS A 67 5.46 10.90 -16.40
C LYS A 67 4.98 10.10 -17.60
N VAL A 68 3.84 9.41 -17.48
CA VAL A 68 3.20 8.72 -18.60
C VAL A 68 2.73 9.74 -19.64
N GLU A 69 2.07 10.81 -19.23
CA GLU A 69 1.61 11.87 -20.14
C GLU A 69 2.77 12.49 -20.92
N GLN A 70 3.87 12.83 -20.25
CA GLN A 70 5.08 13.34 -20.92
C GLN A 70 5.71 12.32 -21.87
N ALA A 71 5.66 11.03 -21.54
CA ALA A 71 6.18 9.98 -22.43
C ALA A 71 5.31 9.82 -23.69
N TYR A 72 3.99 9.99 -23.57
CA TYR A 72 3.06 9.95 -24.70
C TYR A 72 3.18 11.20 -25.59
N GLU A 73 3.28 12.39 -24.99
CA GLU A 73 3.48 13.65 -25.71
C GLU A 73 4.76 13.63 -26.56
N ARG A 74 5.80 12.94 -26.06
CA ARG A 74 7.11 12.79 -26.74
C ARG A 74 7.18 11.58 -27.66
N GLU A 75 6.11 10.80 -27.76
CA GLU A 75 6.11 9.51 -28.48
C GLU A 75 7.33 8.66 -28.12
N ALA A 76 7.57 8.45 -26.82
CA ALA A 76 8.78 7.85 -26.26
C ALA A 76 9.02 6.38 -26.68
N TRP A 77 8.17 5.82 -27.55
CA TRP A 77 8.35 4.55 -28.24
C TRP A 77 9.16 4.68 -29.54
N ASN A 78 9.22 5.86 -30.18
CA ASN A 78 9.88 6.01 -31.48
C ASN A 78 11.40 5.80 -31.42
N ALA A 79 12.03 6.22 -30.32
CA ALA A 79 13.46 6.02 -30.06
C ALA A 79 13.74 4.78 -29.19
N ALA A 80 12.71 3.94 -28.98
CA ALA A 80 12.84 2.77 -28.14
C ALA A 80 13.74 1.71 -28.75
N LYS A 81 14.35 0.95 -27.86
CA LYS A 81 15.28 -0.12 -28.19
C LYS A 81 14.53 -1.39 -28.65
N VAL A 82 13.27 -1.55 -28.25
CA VAL A 82 12.29 -2.51 -28.78
C VAL A 82 10.95 -1.78 -28.89
N PRO A 83 10.73 -1.01 -29.97
CA PRO A 83 9.50 -0.25 -30.10
C PRO A 83 8.30 -1.19 -30.17
N PRO A 84 7.21 -0.90 -29.44
CA PRO A 84 5.96 -1.61 -29.58
C PRO A 84 5.27 -1.30 -30.91
N ASP A 85 4.38 -2.21 -31.32
CA ASP A 85 3.41 -1.90 -32.35
C ASP A 85 2.52 -0.75 -31.84
N PRO A 86 2.35 0.35 -32.60
CA PRO A 86 1.41 1.40 -32.24
C PRO A 86 -0.01 0.91 -31.96
N ALA A 87 -0.44 -0.21 -32.56
CA ALA A 87 -1.73 -0.84 -32.27
C ALA A 87 -1.81 -1.50 -30.89
N ASP A 88 -0.67 -1.89 -30.31
CA ASP A 88 -0.58 -2.47 -28.96
C ASP A 88 -0.50 -1.40 -27.86
N LEU A 89 -0.23 -0.14 -28.23
CA LEU A 89 -0.18 0.95 -27.27
C LEU A 89 -1.59 1.30 -26.78
N PRO A 90 -1.84 1.26 -25.45
CA PRO A 90 -3.10 1.76 -24.91
C PRO A 90 -3.24 3.25 -25.15
N THR A 91 -4.47 3.75 -25.29
CA THR A 91 -4.68 5.20 -25.44
C THR A 91 -4.32 5.94 -24.15
N LEU A 92 -3.87 7.19 -24.26
CA LEU A 92 -3.57 8.01 -23.07
C LEU A 92 -4.82 8.18 -22.18
N GLU A 93 -6.01 8.25 -22.78
CA GLU A 93 -7.29 8.27 -22.08
C GLU A 93 -7.49 7.02 -21.22
N SER A 94 -7.29 5.82 -21.78
CA SER A 94 -7.41 4.58 -21.01
C SER A 94 -6.41 4.50 -19.84
N LEU A 95 -5.21 5.07 -20.00
CA LEU A 95 -4.22 5.15 -18.93
C LEU A 95 -4.61 6.17 -17.85
N ARG A 96 -5.26 7.28 -18.23
CA ARG A 96 -5.81 8.25 -17.27
C ARG A 96 -6.95 7.65 -16.46
N GLU A 97 -7.85 6.90 -17.09
CA GLU A 97 -8.93 6.17 -16.41
C GLU A 97 -8.36 5.14 -15.42
N LEU A 98 -7.36 4.36 -15.85
CA LEU A 98 -6.66 3.42 -14.97
C LEU A 98 -5.97 4.16 -13.79
N GLY A 99 -5.37 5.31 -14.07
CA GLY A 99 -4.77 6.19 -13.07
C GLY A 99 -5.80 6.66 -12.03
N ALA A 100 -6.95 7.16 -12.49
CA ALA A 100 -8.04 7.62 -11.64
C ALA A 100 -8.62 6.47 -10.80
N ALA A 101 -8.85 5.30 -11.39
CA ALA A 101 -9.31 4.10 -10.69
C ALA A 101 -8.31 3.67 -9.60
N ALA A 102 -7.01 3.68 -9.89
CA ALA A 102 -5.98 3.35 -8.91
C ALA A 102 -5.90 4.37 -7.77
N GLN A 103 -6.13 5.66 -8.04
CA GLN A 103 -6.18 6.69 -7.01
C GLN A 103 -7.44 6.55 -6.14
N ALA A 104 -8.60 6.32 -6.74
CA ALA A 104 -9.86 6.07 -6.02
C ALA A 104 -9.74 4.85 -5.09
N ALA A 105 -9.20 3.73 -5.58
CA ALA A 105 -8.99 2.53 -4.77
C ALA A 105 -8.03 2.76 -3.59
N ARG A 106 -6.99 3.60 -3.76
CA ARG A 106 -6.11 3.97 -2.65
C ARG A 106 -6.79 4.89 -1.65
N ALA A 107 -7.57 5.87 -2.13
CA ALA A 107 -8.32 6.77 -1.28
C ALA A 107 -9.37 6.02 -0.45
N GLU A 108 -10.09 5.09 -1.07
CA GLU A 108 -11.04 4.21 -0.37
C GLU A 108 -10.32 3.34 0.68
N LYS A 109 -9.18 2.75 0.33
CA LYS A 109 -8.37 1.98 1.28
C LYS A 109 -7.89 2.83 2.45
N GLU A 110 -7.47 4.07 2.21
CA GLU A 110 -7.01 4.98 3.26
C GLU A 110 -8.19 5.44 4.14
N ALA A 111 -9.35 5.75 3.56
CA ALA A 111 -10.56 6.12 4.30
C ALA A 111 -11.07 4.98 5.19
N ASN A 112 -10.92 3.73 4.74
CA ASN A 112 -11.32 2.52 5.46
C ASN A 112 -10.22 1.95 6.36
N LYS A 113 -9.06 2.61 6.44
CA LYS A 113 -7.95 2.16 7.28
C LYS A 113 -8.31 2.33 8.76
N LEU A 114 -8.36 1.21 9.47
CA LEU A 114 -8.63 1.19 10.90
C LEU A 114 -7.44 1.75 11.68
N VAL A 115 -7.72 2.63 12.63
CA VAL A 115 -6.74 3.26 13.52
C VAL A 115 -6.91 2.65 14.91
N ILE A 116 -5.83 2.15 15.50
CA ILE A 116 -5.88 1.60 16.86
C ILE A 116 -6.07 2.75 17.86
N PRO A 117 -6.97 2.64 18.85
CA PRO A 117 -7.85 1.50 19.11
C PRO A 117 -9.14 1.51 18.28
N TYR A 118 -9.64 0.33 17.92
CA TYR A 118 -10.92 0.16 17.21
C TYR A 118 -11.62 -1.14 17.63
N ALA A 119 -12.92 -1.23 17.41
CA ALA A 119 -13.70 -2.44 17.51
C ALA A 119 -13.94 -3.05 16.11
N GLU A 120 -13.93 -4.37 16.02
CA GLU A 120 -14.28 -5.09 14.81
C GLU A 120 -15.08 -6.36 15.10
N ILE A 121 -15.84 -6.81 14.10
CA ILE A 121 -16.48 -8.12 14.12
C ILE A 121 -15.43 -9.17 13.77
N ALA A 122 -15.27 -10.18 14.61
CA ALA A 122 -14.36 -11.28 14.37
C ALA A 122 -14.72 -11.97 13.03
N PRO A 123 -13.86 -11.90 12.00
CA PRO A 123 -14.20 -12.43 10.67
C PRO A 123 -14.17 -13.97 10.63
N SER A 124 -13.53 -14.58 11.64
CA SER A 124 -13.43 -16.03 11.83
C SER A 124 -13.29 -16.34 13.32
N ASP A 125 -13.50 -17.60 13.67
CA ASP A 125 -13.37 -18.19 15.01
C ASP A 125 -11.95 -18.68 15.37
N ARG A 126 -10.96 -18.40 14.51
CA ARG A 126 -9.57 -18.88 14.68
C ARG A 126 -8.75 -18.08 15.68
N SER A 127 -9.24 -16.92 16.13
CA SER A 127 -8.52 -16.04 17.05
C SER A 127 -8.91 -16.28 18.50
N LYS A 128 -8.00 -15.96 19.42
CA LYS A 128 -8.22 -15.96 20.85
C LYS A 128 -8.09 -14.54 21.41
N CYS A 129 -8.80 -14.27 22.50
CA CYS A 129 -8.61 -13.09 23.32
C CYS A 129 -7.18 -13.09 23.83
N LYS A 130 -6.41 -12.03 23.55
CA LYS A 130 -5.01 -11.98 23.97
C LYS A 130 -4.82 -11.72 25.47
N GLN A 131 -5.86 -11.29 26.17
CA GLN A 131 -5.86 -11.11 27.62
C GLN A 131 -6.23 -12.42 28.34
N SER A 132 -7.39 -13.00 28.02
CA SER A 132 -7.87 -14.20 28.74
C SER A 132 -7.44 -15.53 28.12
N GLY A 133 -7.08 -15.54 26.83
CA GLY A 133 -6.81 -16.77 26.07
C GLY A 133 -8.05 -17.47 25.51
N ASP A 134 -9.25 -16.96 25.80
CA ASP A 134 -10.50 -17.56 25.37
C ASP A 134 -10.69 -17.48 23.85
N PRO A 135 -11.35 -18.48 23.23
CA PRO A 135 -11.75 -18.38 21.83
C PRO A 135 -12.63 -17.16 21.56
N ILE A 136 -12.38 -16.44 20.47
CA ILE A 136 -13.27 -15.38 19.99
C ILE A 136 -14.16 -15.97 18.89
N PRO A 137 -15.46 -16.16 19.11
CA PRO A 137 -16.36 -16.69 18.08
C PRO A 137 -16.42 -15.80 16.85
N LYS A 138 -16.60 -16.41 15.67
CA LYS A 138 -16.92 -15.66 14.45
C LYS A 138 -18.20 -14.84 14.68
N GLY A 139 -18.17 -13.56 14.31
CA GLY A 139 -19.30 -12.65 14.51
C GLY A 139 -19.30 -11.92 15.85
N ALA A 140 -18.46 -12.32 16.82
CA ALA A 140 -18.32 -11.60 18.08
C ALA A 140 -17.60 -10.26 17.88
N VAL A 141 -17.96 -9.25 18.67
CA VAL A 141 -17.19 -7.99 18.73
C VAL A 141 -15.90 -8.24 19.51
N ARG A 142 -14.78 -7.76 18.98
CA ARG A 142 -13.50 -7.70 19.70
C ARG A 142 -12.92 -6.30 19.62
N ILE A 143 -12.26 -5.89 20.69
CA ILE A 143 -11.58 -4.60 20.80
C ILE A 143 -10.10 -4.79 20.49
N VAL A 144 -9.58 -4.00 19.57
CA VAL A 144 -8.17 -4.02 19.17
C VAL A 144 -7.46 -2.84 19.82
N LEU A 145 -6.70 -3.13 20.86
CA LEU A 145 -5.82 -2.18 21.54
C LEU A 145 -4.43 -2.15 20.90
N GLY A 146 -3.62 -1.17 21.26
CA GLY A 146 -2.24 -1.05 20.85
C GLY A 146 -1.34 -1.65 21.91
N LYS A 147 -0.57 -2.69 21.58
CA LYS A 147 0.50 -3.21 22.43
C LYS A 147 1.85 -2.74 21.90
N SER A 148 2.58 -2.00 22.72
CA SER A 148 3.94 -1.53 22.42
C SER A 148 4.96 -2.58 22.80
N ALA A 149 5.90 -2.86 21.91
CA ALA A 149 7.06 -3.68 22.19
C ALA A 149 8.32 -2.98 21.67
N GLN A 150 9.39 -3.04 22.46
CA GLN A 150 10.67 -2.44 22.13
C GLN A 150 11.58 -3.47 21.44
N PHE A 151 12.07 -3.14 20.25
CA PHE A 151 12.98 -3.94 19.45
C PHE A 151 14.27 -3.15 19.21
N GLY A 152 15.23 -3.31 20.13
CA GLY A 152 16.43 -2.49 20.16
C GLY A 152 16.07 -1.03 20.40
N ASN A 153 16.39 -0.14 19.45
CA ASN A 153 16.09 1.29 19.55
C ASN A 153 14.77 1.71 18.85
N GLN A 154 13.94 0.74 18.45
CA GLN A 154 12.66 0.99 17.79
C GLN A 154 11.51 0.49 18.64
N THR A 155 10.50 1.33 18.88
CA THR A 155 9.22 0.91 19.47
C THR A 155 8.24 0.60 18.35
N ARG A 156 7.58 -0.56 18.42
CA ARG A 156 6.53 -0.95 17.49
C ARG A 156 5.23 -1.21 18.25
N THR A 157 4.17 -0.56 17.80
CA THR A 157 2.80 -0.84 18.26
C THR A 157 2.18 -1.91 17.38
N SER A 158 1.62 -2.94 18.00
CA SER A 158 0.95 -4.05 17.34
C SER A 158 -0.47 -4.21 17.85
N ALA A 159 -1.33 -4.81 17.02
CA ALA A 159 -2.73 -5.05 17.36
C ALA A 159 -2.85 -6.05 18.52
N PHE A 160 -3.59 -5.69 19.56
CA PHE A 160 -3.89 -6.51 20.73
C PHE A 160 -5.40 -6.71 20.85
N ALA A 161 -5.90 -7.80 20.24
CA ALA A 161 -7.32 -8.10 20.17
C ALA A 161 -7.81 -8.80 21.45
N VAL A 162 -8.80 -8.22 22.12
CA VAL A 162 -9.40 -8.71 23.37
C VAL A 162 -10.93 -8.70 23.27
N LEU A 163 -11.59 -9.53 24.08
CA LEU A 163 -13.04 -9.45 24.23
C LEU A 163 -13.40 -8.20 25.09
N PRO A 164 -14.58 -7.58 24.89
CA PRO A 164 -14.94 -6.33 25.56
C PRO A 164 -14.78 -6.38 27.08
N GLN A 165 -15.24 -7.45 27.73
CA GLN A 165 -15.16 -7.63 29.18
C GLN A 165 -13.73 -7.75 29.74
N HIS A 166 -12.72 -7.95 28.89
CA HIS A 166 -11.31 -8.05 29.29
C HIS A 166 -10.48 -6.81 28.93
N VAL A 167 -11.12 -5.73 28.46
CA VAL A 167 -10.43 -4.49 28.11
C VAL A 167 -9.84 -3.81 29.35
N GLY A 168 -10.58 -3.74 30.46
CA GLY A 168 -10.07 -3.14 31.70
C GLY A 168 -8.81 -3.84 32.22
N ASP A 169 -8.83 -5.17 32.27
CA ASP A 169 -7.66 -5.98 32.66
C ASP A 169 -6.48 -5.79 31.71
N ALA A 170 -6.75 -5.65 30.41
CA ALA A 170 -5.71 -5.43 29.42
C ALA A 170 -5.05 -4.04 29.57
N LEU A 171 -5.84 -2.99 29.81
CA LEU A 171 -5.32 -1.62 29.98
C LEU A 171 -4.47 -1.43 31.24
N ALA A 172 -4.55 -2.36 32.20
CA ALA A 172 -3.68 -2.37 33.37
C ALA A 172 -2.25 -2.87 33.07
N ASP A 173 -2.02 -3.51 31.92
CA ASP A 173 -0.69 -3.93 31.46
C ASP A 173 0.06 -2.72 30.87
N GLU A 174 1.24 -2.40 31.43
CA GLU A 174 2.11 -1.30 30.99
C GLU A 174 2.60 -1.45 29.54
N GLU A 175 2.57 -2.65 28.97
CA GLU A 175 2.87 -2.88 27.56
C GLU A 175 1.73 -2.42 26.63
N ILE A 176 0.53 -2.15 27.15
CA ILE A 176 -0.57 -1.59 26.38
C ILE A 176 -0.41 -0.07 26.27
N ALA A 177 -0.21 0.37 25.04
CA ALA A 177 -0.02 1.76 24.65
C ALA A 177 -1.33 2.52 24.46
N THR A 178 -2.46 1.82 24.38
CA THR A 178 -3.77 2.47 24.33
C THR A 178 -4.11 3.02 25.69
N GLU A 179 -4.43 4.31 25.74
CA GLU A 179 -4.86 4.98 26.96
C GLU A 179 -6.34 4.65 27.27
N ALA A 180 -6.65 4.43 28.54
CA ALA A 180 -8.03 4.21 29.00
C ALA A 180 -8.88 5.47 28.83
N VAL A 181 -8.29 6.64 29.10
CA VAL A 181 -8.96 7.93 28.98
C VAL A 181 -9.34 8.21 27.53
N GLY A 182 -10.63 8.43 27.28
CA GLY A 182 -11.13 8.72 25.94
C GLY A 182 -11.27 7.49 25.03
N LEU A 183 -11.14 6.27 25.58
CA LEU A 183 -11.22 5.04 24.78
C LEU A 183 -12.56 4.94 24.04
N ALA A 184 -13.68 5.23 24.71
CA ALA A 184 -15.01 5.13 24.10
C ALA A 184 -15.16 6.06 22.89
N GLU A 185 -14.67 7.30 22.98
CA GLU A 185 -14.64 8.27 21.89
C GLU A 185 -13.78 7.78 20.73
N GLN A 186 -12.60 7.24 21.03
CA GLN A 186 -11.69 6.69 20.02
C GLN A 186 -12.32 5.47 19.32
N LEU A 187 -12.97 4.57 20.05
CA LEU A 187 -13.67 3.42 19.47
C LEU A 187 -14.80 3.88 18.53
N ARG A 188 -15.57 4.90 18.90
CA ARG A 188 -16.59 5.50 18.02
C ARG A 188 -16.00 6.10 16.75
N ALA A 189 -14.86 6.78 16.85
CA ALA A 189 -14.20 7.40 15.70
C ALA A 189 -13.53 6.38 14.76
N ASN A 190 -12.95 5.31 15.32
CA ASN A 190 -12.04 4.44 14.59
C ASN A 190 -12.67 3.12 14.11
N SER A 191 -13.80 2.72 14.67
CA SER A 191 -14.49 1.47 14.31
C SER A 191 -15.32 1.63 13.04
N ARG A 192 -15.51 0.53 12.31
CA ARG A 192 -16.32 0.48 11.07
C ARG A 192 -17.36 -0.66 11.13
N ILE A 193 -17.90 -0.90 12.33
CA ILE A 193 -18.94 -1.91 12.58
C ILE A 193 -20.29 -1.24 12.82
N ASP A 194 -21.34 -2.05 12.91
CA ASP A 194 -22.68 -1.57 13.27
C ASP A 194 -22.67 -0.81 14.61
N ARG A 195 -23.43 0.30 14.66
CA ARG A 195 -23.41 1.22 15.80
C ARG A 195 -24.00 0.58 17.06
N GLU A 196 -25.04 -0.23 16.94
CA GLU A 196 -25.67 -0.88 18.09
C GLU A 196 -24.72 -1.90 18.71
N LEU A 197 -24.05 -2.70 17.87
CA LEU A 197 -23.02 -3.64 18.33
C LEU A 197 -21.83 -2.92 18.99
N LEU A 198 -21.43 -1.78 18.46
CA LEU A 198 -20.35 -0.98 19.04
C LEU A 198 -20.72 -0.45 20.42
N GLU A 199 -21.90 0.17 20.57
CA GLU A 199 -22.32 0.73 21.86
C GLU A 199 -22.54 -0.40 22.89
N ALA A 200 -23.07 -1.55 22.48
CA ALA A 200 -23.17 -2.72 23.35
C ALA A 200 -21.79 -3.19 23.86
N ALA A 201 -20.79 -3.23 22.98
CA ALA A 201 -19.42 -3.57 23.39
C ALA A 201 -18.81 -2.50 24.31
N ILE A 202 -19.05 -1.21 24.08
CA ILE A 202 -18.59 -0.13 24.97
C ILE A 202 -19.22 -0.26 26.36
N VAL A 203 -20.51 -0.62 26.43
CA VAL A 203 -21.19 -0.88 27.71
C VAL A 203 -20.58 -2.10 28.41
N GLU A 204 -20.25 -3.16 27.67
CA GLU A 204 -19.63 -4.38 28.22
C GLU A 204 -18.21 -4.15 28.76
N ILE A 205 -17.46 -3.21 28.18
CA ILE A 205 -16.15 -2.78 28.70
C ILE A 205 -16.29 -2.20 30.12
N GLY A 206 -17.39 -1.50 30.42
CA GLY A 206 -17.63 -0.86 31.71
C GLY A 206 -16.94 0.50 31.88
N GLU A 207 -16.90 0.99 33.11
CA GLU A 207 -16.19 2.23 33.46
C GLU A 207 -14.67 1.97 33.50
N LEU A 208 -13.91 2.85 32.85
CA LEU A 208 -12.45 2.80 32.72
C LEU A 208 -11.80 4.05 33.31
#